data_AF-A0A7M4DGH1-F1
#
_entry.id   AF-A0A7M4DGH1-F1
#
_cell.length_a   1.000
_cell.length_b   1.000
_cell.length_c   1.000
_cell.angle_alpha   90.00
_cell.angle_beta   90.00
_cell.angle_gamma   90.00
#
_symmetry.space_group_name_H-M   'P 1'
#
loop_
_entity.id
_entity.type
_entity.pdbx_description
1 polymer ?
#
loop_
_entity_poly.entity_id
_entity_poly.type
_entity_poly.pdbx_seq_one_letter_code
_entity_poly.pdbx_strand_id
1 'polypeptide(L)'
;MIQVVGHELWRRAHDGTIDAEDAQQAILVASRKLGTVVHAPALDGLSEVDLEYLVAMTADQAGPSRTSQVATRMRQTDKYASVYRNRLIEADVIDPAGRGLVDFTISYLREYLIQHEETYKLARR
;
A
#
# COMPACT_ATOMS: atom_id res chain seq x y z
N MET A 1 -19.87 -5.98 -9.98
CA MET A 1 -19.89 -6.86 -11.16
C MET A 1 -18.48 -7.37 -11.40
N ILE A 2 -18.29 -8.69 -11.40
CA ILE A 2 -17.00 -9.39 -11.41
C ILE A 2 -16.79 -10.02 -12.80
N GLN A 3 -16.27 -9.27 -13.77
CA GLN A 3 -16.09 -9.79 -15.15
C GLN A 3 -14.85 -9.21 -15.86
N VAL A 4 -13.70 -9.17 -15.18
CA VAL A 4 -12.42 -8.82 -15.86
C VAL A 4 -11.31 -9.85 -15.64
N VAL A 5 -11.53 -10.85 -14.79
CA VAL A 5 -10.48 -11.84 -14.45
C VAL A 5 -10.44 -13.01 -15.46
N GLY A 6 -11.53 -13.32 -16.16
CA GLY A 6 -11.58 -14.47 -17.07
C GLY A 6 -10.95 -14.24 -18.45
N HIS A 7 -10.98 -13.01 -18.97
CA HIS A 7 -10.62 -12.77 -20.38
C HIS A 7 -9.10 -12.62 -20.60
N GLU A 8 -8.35 -12.13 -19.60
CA GLU A 8 -6.90 -11.93 -19.75
C GLU A 8 -6.10 -13.21 -19.53
N LEU A 9 -6.63 -14.15 -18.73
CA LEU A 9 -5.99 -15.44 -18.50
C LEU A 9 -6.01 -16.34 -19.75
N TRP A 10 -7.03 -16.19 -20.61
CA TRP A 10 -7.22 -17.09 -21.75
C TRP A 10 -6.34 -16.72 -22.97
N ARG A 11 -5.94 -15.45 -23.13
CA ARG A 11 -5.13 -15.02 -24.29
C ARG A 11 -3.64 -15.35 -24.22
N ARG A 12 -3.13 -15.74 -23.05
CA ARG A 12 -1.70 -16.06 -22.87
C ARG A 12 -1.42 -17.56 -22.77
N ALA A 13 -2.45 -18.39 -22.87
CA ALA A 13 -2.29 -19.83 -23.03
C ALA A 13 -1.98 -20.15 -24.51
N HIS A 14 -0.72 -20.01 -24.90
CA HIS A 14 -0.15 -20.86 -25.93
C HIS A 14 1.01 -21.63 -25.29
N ASP A 15 0.92 -22.96 -25.34
CA ASP A 15 1.88 -23.98 -24.90
C ASP A 15 2.00 -24.38 -23.41
N GLY A 16 0.93 -24.17 -22.63
CA GLY A 16 0.53 -25.15 -21.60
C GLY A 16 1.45 -25.34 -20.37
N THR A 17 2.46 -24.49 -20.17
CA THR A 17 3.25 -24.48 -18.94
C THR A 17 3.37 -23.05 -18.44
N ILE A 18 2.62 -22.71 -17.38
CA ILE A 18 2.79 -21.44 -16.65
C ILE A 18 3.83 -21.73 -15.58
N ASP A 19 5.04 -21.17 -15.72
CA ASP A 19 6.05 -21.26 -14.67
C ASP A 19 5.67 -20.35 -13.48
N ALA A 20 6.14 -20.67 -12.28
CA ALA A 20 5.84 -19.89 -11.07
C ALA A 20 6.30 -18.43 -11.19
N GLU A 21 7.36 -18.20 -11.96
CA GLU A 21 7.89 -16.87 -12.27
C GLU A 21 6.97 -16.09 -13.22
N ASP A 22 6.36 -16.74 -14.22
CA ASP A 22 5.38 -16.12 -15.11
C ASP A 22 4.08 -15.77 -14.38
N ALA A 23 3.66 -16.60 -13.42
CA ALA A 23 2.54 -16.30 -12.54
C ALA A 23 2.82 -15.10 -11.64
N GLN A 24 4.02 -14.99 -11.06
CA GLN A 24 4.42 -13.84 -10.25
C GLN A 24 4.51 -12.55 -11.08
N GLN A 25 5.10 -12.60 -12.27
CA GLN A 25 5.16 -11.46 -13.19
C GLN A 25 3.76 -11.06 -13.69
N ALA A 26 2.89 -12.03 -13.97
CA ALA A 26 1.50 -11.77 -14.32
C ALA A 26 0.71 -11.15 -13.16
N ILE A 27 0.94 -11.59 -11.92
CA ILE A 27 0.36 -11.00 -10.71
C ILE A 27 0.89 -9.58 -10.50
N LEU A 28 2.17 -9.31 -10.72
CA LEU A 28 2.73 -7.95 -10.63
C LEU A 28 2.16 -7.02 -11.71
N VAL A 29 2.02 -7.49 -12.95
CA VAL A 29 1.43 -6.73 -14.05
C VAL A 29 -0.07 -6.51 -13.83
N ALA A 30 -0.79 -7.54 -13.38
CA ALA A 30 -2.21 -7.45 -13.04
C ALA A 30 -2.42 -6.54 -11.82
N SER A 31 -1.57 -6.62 -10.80
CA SER A 31 -1.59 -5.76 -9.61
C SER A 31 -1.22 -4.32 -9.92
N ARG A 32 -0.36 -4.03 -10.91
CA ARG A 32 -0.14 -2.65 -11.37
C ARG A 32 -1.38 -2.07 -12.08
N LYS A 33 -2.07 -2.90 -12.88
CA LYS A 33 -3.32 -2.51 -13.56
C LYS A 33 -4.53 -2.43 -12.61
N LEU A 34 -4.62 -3.30 -11.61
CA LEU A 34 -5.64 -3.28 -10.56
C LEU A 34 -5.33 -2.26 -9.47
N GLY A 35 -4.05 -2.00 -9.21
CA GLY A 35 -3.57 -1.11 -8.15
C GLY A 35 -3.96 0.33 -8.38
N THR A 36 -4.07 0.81 -9.62
CA THR A 36 -4.65 2.13 -9.90
C THR A 36 -6.15 2.18 -9.61
N VAL A 37 -6.87 1.05 -9.73
CA VAL A 37 -8.31 0.92 -9.45
C VAL A 37 -8.59 0.66 -7.97
N VAL A 38 -7.63 0.13 -7.20
CA VAL A 38 -7.80 -0.27 -5.79
C VAL A 38 -7.07 0.68 -4.84
N HIS A 39 -5.84 1.10 -5.13
CA HIS A 39 -5.07 2.00 -4.25
C HIS A 39 -5.58 3.43 -4.31
N ALA A 40 -5.91 3.95 -5.50
CA ALA A 40 -6.36 5.34 -5.61
C ALA A 40 -7.66 5.58 -4.80
N PRO A 41 -8.71 4.74 -4.88
CA PRO A 41 -9.90 4.92 -4.04
C PRO A 41 -9.65 4.72 -2.54
N ALA A 42 -8.74 3.81 -2.17
CA ALA A 42 -8.38 3.60 -0.76
C ALA A 42 -7.63 4.79 -0.15
N LEU A 43 -6.97 5.61 -0.99
CA LEU A 43 -6.25 6.80 -0.58
C LEU A 43 -7.06 8.10 -0.73
N ASP A 44 -8.10 8.12 -1.57
CA ASP A 44 -8.89 9.32 -1.92
C ASP A 44 -9.61 9.95 -0.71
N GLY A 45 -9.97 9.14 0.29
CA GLY A 45 -10.60 9.60 1.54
C GLY A 45 -9.63 9.97 2.66
N LEU A 46 -8.31 9.82 2.44
CA LEU A 46 -7.30 10.02 3.48
C LEU A 46 -6.90 11.49 3.61
N SER A 47 -6.67 11.94 4.85
CA SER A 47 -6.11 13.27 5.06
C SER A 47 -4.63 13.32 4.67
N GLU A 48 -4.10 14.52 4.43
CA GLU A 48 -2.67 14.71 4.12
C GLU A 48 -1.75 14.09 5.19
N VAL A 49 -2.17 14.11 6.44
CA VAL A 49 -1.40 13.54 7.55
C VAL A 49 -1.49 12.01 7.59
N ASP A 50 -2.61 11.43 7.15
CA ASP A 50 -2.73 9.97 6.98
C ASP A 50 -1.76 9.51 5.88
N LEU A 51 -1.70 10.24 4.76
CA LEU A 51 -0.73 9.98 3.70
C LEU A 51 0.72 10.17 4.18
N GLU A 52 1.01 11.21 4.97
CA GLU A 52 2.35 11.40 5.55
C GLU A 52 2.76 10.21 6.45
N TYR A 53 1.82 9.66 7.23
CA TYR A 53 2.06 8.46 8.04
C TYR A 53 2.38 7.25 7.16
N LEU A 54 1.60 7.01 6.11
CA LEU A 54 1.83 5.90 5.17
C LEU A 54 3.16 6.03 4.43
N VAL A 55 3.50 7.23 3.95
CA VAL A 55 4.79 7.51 3.32
C VAL A 55 5.93 7.27 4.31
N ALA A 56 5.79 7.70 5.57
CA ALA A 56 6.80 7.44 6.60
C ALA A 56 6.97 5.95 6.94
N MET A 57 5.94 5.11 6.75
CA MET A 57 6.05 3.65 6.87
C MET A 57 6.88 3.04 5.75
N THR A 58 6.90 3.62 4.53
CA THR A 58 7.62 3.06 3.37
C THR A 58 9.12 2.86 3.60
N ALA A 59 9.72 3.62 4.52
CA ALA A 59 11.11 3.46 4.93
C ALA A 59 11.45 2.06 5.49
N ASP A 60 10.48 1.33 6.05
CA ASP A 60 10.65 -0.05 6.53
C ASP A 60 10.36 -1.06 5.40
N GLN A 61 11.26 -1.13 4.42
CA GLN A 61 11.04 -1.83 3.15
C GLN A 61 10.68 -3.32 3.26
N ALA A 62 11.05 -3.99 4.35
CA ALA A 62 10.94 -5.44 4.50
C ALA A 62 9.98 -5.90 5.61
N GLY A 63 9.13 -5.01 6.16
CA GLY A 63 8.15 -5.45 7.15
C GLY A 63 7.38 -4.37 7.90
N PRO A 64 6.71 -4.76 9.00
CA PRO A 64 5.89 -3.86 9.78
C PRO A 64 6.67 -2.68 10.35
N SER A 65 6.02 -1.52 10.40
CA SER A 65 6.56 -0.30 10.97
C SER A 65 6.17 -0.14 12.43
N ARG A 66 7.12 0.30 13.26
CA ARG A 66 6.84 0.67 14.65
C ARG A 66 6.28 2.09 14.72
N THR A 67 5.13 2.29 15.36
CA THR A 67 4.46 3.60 15.41
C THR A 67 5.34 4.71 15.97
N SER A 68 6.20 4.43 16.95
CA SER A 68 7.15 5.43 17.48
C SER A 68 8.25 5.82 16.50
N GLN A 69 8.68 4.91 15.63
CA GLN A 69 9.64 5.21 14.56
C GLN A 69 8.97 6.03 13.47
N VAL A 70 7.72 5.71 13.12
CA VAL A 70 6.91 6.51 12.20
C VAL A 70 6.72 7.93 12.75
N ALA A 71 6.38 8.08 14.04
CA ALA A 71 6.26 9.37 14.71
C ALA A 71 7.55 10.19 14.60
N THR A 72 8.70 9.55 14.83
CA THR A 72 10.03 10.18 14.70
C THR A 72 10.27 10.69 13.28
N ARG A 73 9.93 9.91 12.25
CA ARG A 73 10.08 10.29 10.84
C ARG A 73 9.17 11.47 10.45
N MET A 74 7.96 11.50 10.99
CA MET A 74 7.02 12.61 10.83
C MET A 74 7.41 13.85 11.66
N ARG A 75 8.42 13.76 12.53
CA ARG A 75 8.78 14.78 13.54
C ARG A 75 7.61 15.14 14.46
N GLN A 76 6.88 14.12 14.88
CA GLN A 76 5.70 14.24 15.74
C GLN A 76 5.83 13.37 17.00
N THR A 77 4.92 13.56 17.95
CA THR A 77 4.88 12.75 19.17
C THR A 77 4.24 11.37 18.92
N ASP A 78 4.59 10.37 19.73
CA ASP A 78 3.96 9.04 19.69
C ASP A 78 2.43 9.13 19.85
N LYS A 79 1.95 10.04 20.70
CA LYS A 79 0.53 10.29 20.92
C LYS A 79 -0.14 10.82 19.65
N TYR A 80 0.51 11.76 18.95
CA TYR A 80 0.02 12.31 17.69
C TYR A 80 -0.05 11.21 16.62
N ALA A 81 1.04 10.48 16.41
CA ALA A 81 1.11 9.38 15.45
C ALA A 81 0.08 8.27 15.77
N SER A 82 -0.21 8.00 17.04
CA SER A 82 -1.20 7.01 17.46
C SER A 82 -2.64 7.36 17.04
N VAL A 83 -2.97 8.66 16.94
CA VAL A 83 -4.29 9.09 16.44
C VAL A 83 -4.45 8.68 14.97
N TYR A 84 -3.46 8.98 14.14
CA TYR A 84 -3.50 8.65 12.71
C TYR A 84 -3.34 7.16 12.45
N ARG A 85 -2.55 6.46 13.27
CA ARG A 85 -2.52 5.00 13.28
C ARG A 85 -3.92 4.39 13.43
N ASN A 86 -4.70 4.86 14.40
CA ASN A 86 -6.04 4.31 14.64
C ASN A 86 -6.99 4.64 13.49
N ARG A 87 -6.94 5.87 12.95
CA ARG A 87 -7.73 6.25 11.76
C ARG A 87 -7.41 5.38 10.55
N LEU A 88 -6.14 5.11 10.30
CA LEU A 88 -5.70 4.25 9.19
C LEU A 88 -6.09 2.79 9.36
N ILE A 89 -6.20 2.31 10.61
CA ILE A 89 -6.76 0.99 10.92
C ILE A 89 -8.27 0.97 10.70
N GLU A 90 -8.99 2.00 11.16
CA GLU A 90 -10.44 2.13 10.94
C GLU A 90 -10.79 2.23 9.44
N ALA A 91 -9.87 2.74 8.62
CA ALA A 91 -9.98 2.82 7.18
C ALA A 91 -9.51 1.54 6.44
N ASP A 92 -9.13 0.48 7.17
CA ASP A 92 -8.60 -0.79 6.62
C ASP A 92 -7.37 -0.62 5.69
N VAL A 93 -6.59 0.45 5.89
CA VAL A 93 -5.38 0.72 5.09
C VAL A 93 -4.15 0.04 5.70
N ILE A 94 -4.10 -0.03 7.04
CA ILE A 94 -3.05 -0.70 7.80
C ILE A 94 -3.65 -1.58 8.90
N ASP A 95 -2.92 -2.62 9.30
CA ASP A 95 -3.34 -3.53 10.35
C ASP A 95 -2.30 -3.65 11.48
N PRO A 96 -2.72 -3.95 12.73
CA PRO A 96 -1.80 -4.28 13.80
C PRO A 96 -0.98 -5.53 13.48
N ALA A 97 0.35 -5.41 13.53
CA ALA A 97 1.29 -6.51 13.28
C ALA A 97 2.06 -6.94 14.55
N GLY A 98 1.51 -6.64 15.73
CA GLY A 98 2.13 -6.86 17.03
C GLY A 98 2.14 -5.61 17.91
N ARG A 99 2.81 -5.68 19.08
CA ARG A 99 2.79 -4.58 20.06
C ARG A 99 3.48 -3.33 19.50
N GLY A 100 2.67 -2.31 19.17
CA GLY A 100 3.13 -1.04 18.62
C GLY A 100 3.64 -1.13 17.18
N LEU A 101 3.33 -2.22 16.48
CA LEU A 101 3.68 -2.47 15.07
C LEU A 101 2.43 -2.40 14.21
N VAL A 102 2.59 -1.90 12.99
CA VAL A 102 1.56 -1.86 11.96
C VAL A 102 2.13 -2.21 10.60
N ASP A 103 1.35 -2.87 9.76
CA ASP A 103 1.73 -3.15 8.37
C ASP A 103 0.62 -2.77 7.40
N PHE A 104 0.96 -2.63 6.12
CA PHE A 104 -0.04 -2.33 5.09
C PHE A 104 -0.95 -3.54 4.88
N THR A 105 -2.27 -3.29 4.93
CA THR A 105 -3.27 -4.32 4.63
C THR A 105 -3.41 -4.52 3.13
N ILE A 106 -3.21 -3.44 2.37
CA ILE A 106 -3.37 -3.44 0.91
C ILE A 106 -2.06 -3.89 0.25
N SER A 107 -2.11 -5.01 -0.48
CA SER A 107 -0.95 -5.55 -1.20
C SER A 107 -0.35 -4.55 -2.17
N TYR A 108 0.98 -4.46 -2.23
CA TYR A 108 1.72 -3.54 -3.11
C TYR A 108 1.51 -2.03 -2.86
N LEU A 109 0.78 -1.64 -1.80
CA LEU A 109 0.55 -0.23 -1.48
C LEU A 109 1.86 0.49 -1.13
N ARG A 110 2.79 -0.21 -0.48
CA ARG A 110 4.12 0.32 -0.15
C ARG A 110 4.88 0.73 -1.40
N GLU A 111 4.96 -0.17 -2.39
CA GLU A 111 5.63 0.05 -3.66
C GLU A 111 4.94 1.16 -4.46
N TYR A 112 3.61 1.19 -4.44
CA TYR A 112 2.83 2.26 -5.05
C TYR A 112 3.17 3.63 -4.46
N LEU A 113 3.24 3.75 -3.13
CA LEU A 113 3.62 4.98 -2.43
C LEU A 113 5.06 5.40 -2.71
N ILE A 114 6.00 4.46 -2.80
CA ILE A 114 7.39 4.74 -3.17
C ILE A 114 7.49 5.29 -4.60
N GLN A 115 6.74 4.70 -5.54
CA GLN A 115 6.75 5.13 -6.94
C GLN A 115 6.09 6.50 -7.15
N HIS A 116 5.13 6.87 -6.30
CA HIS A 116 4.39 8.13 -6.38
C HIS A 116 4.76 9.10 -5.25
N GLU A 117 5.90 8.89 -4.59
CA GLU A 117 6.31 9.66 -3.42
C GLU A 117 6.39 11.17 -3.75
N GLU A 118 6.88 11.52 -4.95
CA GLU A 118 6.94 12.90 -5.43
C GLU A 118 5.56 13.54 -5.57
N THR A 119 4.55 12.78 -6.04
CA THR A 119 3.16 13.26 -6.13
C THR A 119 2.62 13.63 -4.75
N TYR A 120 2.87 12.80 -3.74
CA TYR A 120 2.39 13.04 -2.38
C TYR A 120 3.25 14.03 -1.59
N LYS A 121 4.53 14.19 -1.93
CA LYS A 121 5.40 15.25 -1.38
C LYS A 121 5.03 16.63 -1.93
N LEU A 122 4.58 16.72 -3.18
CA LEU A 122 4.20 17.99 -3.82
C LEU A 122 2.87 18.55 -3.31
N ALA A 123 1.97 17.71 -2.79
CA ALA A 123 0.75 18.13 -2.10
C ALA A 123 1.01 18.88 -0.77
N ARG A 124 2.28 18.98 -0.33
CA ARG A 124 2.73 19.64 0.91
C ARG A 124 3.02 21.15 0.73
N ARG A 125 2.65 21.76 -0.40
CA ARG A 125 2.88 23.19 -0.70
C ARG A 125 1.57 23.95 -0.84
#